data_AF-A0A5Q0EMG0-F1
#
_entry.id   AF-A0A5Q0EMG0-F1
#
_cell.length_a   1.000
_cell.length_b   1.000
_cell.length_c   1.000
_cell.angle_alpha   90.00
_cell.angle_beta   90.00
_cell.angle_gamma   90.00
#
_symmetry.space_group_name_H-M   'P 1'
#
loop_
_entity.id
_entity.type
_entity.pdbx_description
1 polymer ?
#
loop_
_entity_poly.entity_id
_entity_poly.type
_entity_poly.pdbx_seq_one_letter_code
_entity_poly.pdbx_strand_id
1 'polypeptide(L)'
;MDTDENRRTFFRIEDRLQISYKRIGPDELSELVDKLYRDELDHFSVASEIMALRTEAAPLMRQISSQSADIANYLSSLDQRLELLARTVAARDSDLTEHPPRDCNLSASGIAIGVDQPLQAGEMLEVSLLLLPSYAGVRAIAEVVDCTPSTAQQTEAAYQLRLNFSHMREKDRDLLIKHIIQRQGEMLRKRREDQYS
;
A
#
# COMPACT_ATOMS: atom_id res chain seq x y z
N MET A 1 25.05 -17.59 -14.96
CA MET A 1 24.13 -17.05 -15.98
C MET A 1 22.78 -17.65 -15.66
N ASP A 2 22.06 -17.00 -14.75
CA ASP A 2 20.76 -17.47 -14.26
C ASP A 2 19.89 -16.25 -13.94
N THR A 3 19.85 -15.34 -14.91
CA THR A 3 19.41 -13.95 -14.75
C THR A 3 18.45 -13.61 -15.87
N ASP A 4 17.18 -14.00 -15.73
CA ASP A 4 15.98 -13.19 -16.06
C ASP A 4 14.67 -14.01 -15.91
N GLU A 5 14.73 -15.33 -16.09
CA GLU A 5 13.52 -16.16 -16.23
C GLU A 5 12.78 -16.41 -14.90
N ASN A 6 13.50 -16.60 -13.80
CA ASN A 6 12.88 -16.86 -12.49
C ASN A 6 12.22 -15.62 -11.84
N ARG A 7 12.36 -14.42 -12.43
CA ARG A 7 11.69 -13.18 -11.95
C ARG A 7 10.29 -12.97 -12.53
N ARG A 8 9.80 -13.86 -13.41
CA ARG A 8 8.49 -13.76 -14.09
C ARG A 8 7.38 -14.61 -13.47
N THR A 9 7.54 -15.06 -12.23
CA THR A 9 6.58 -15.97 -11.58
C THR A 9 5.36 -15.25 -10.99
N PHE A 10 5.41 -13.92 -10.85
CA PHE A 10 4.34 -13.14 -10.22
C PHE A 10 3.65 -12.19 -11.21
N PHE A 11 2.32 -12.22 -11.18
CA PHE A 11 1.45 -11.35 -11.95
C PHE A 11 1.62 -9.88 -11.51
N ARG A 12 1.51 -8.95 -12.47
CA ARG A 12 1.68 -7.50 -12.27
C ARG A 12 0.41 -6.75 -12.64
N ILE A 13 0.07 -5.75 -11.85
CA ILE A 13 -1.05 -4.83 -12.10
C ILE A 13 -0.57 -3.39 -12.10
N GLU A 14 -1.22 -2.56 -12.90
CA GLU A 14 -1.22 -1.11 -12.69
C GLU A 14 -2.25 -0.80 -11.61
N ASP A 15 -1.84 -0.10 -10.56
CA ASP A 15 -2.71 0.23 -9.44
C ASP A 15 -2.35 1.58 -8.81
N ARG A 16 -3.19 2.07 -7.91
CA ARG A 16 -2.97 3.32 -7.18
C ARG A 16 -3.09 3.10 -5.69
N LEU A 17 -2.00 3.34 -4.96
CA LEU A 17 -1.90 3.11 -3.52
C LEU A 17 -1.16 4.25 -2.82
N GLN A 18 -1.23 4.32 -1.49
CA GLN A 18 -0.33 5.19 -0.73
C GLN A 18 0.91 4.41 -0.31
N ILE A 19 2.06 5.04 -0.42
CA ILE A 19 3.36 4.46 -0.10
C ILE A 19 4.22 5.49 0.62
N SER A 20 4.94 5.04 1.64
CA SER A 20 6.06 5.74 2.25
C SER A 20 7.23 4.78 2.35
N TYR A 21 8.45 5.31 2.33
CA TYR A 21 9.64 4.51 2.58
C TYR A 21 10.68 5.30 3.36
N LYS A 22 11.48 4.59 4.16
CA LYS A 22 12.62 5.13 4.91
C LYS A 22 13.86 4.30 4.58
N ARG A 23 15.00 4.96 4.38
CA ARG A 23 16.28 4.26 4.18
C ARG A 23 16.71 3.58 5.47
N ILE A 24 17.16 2.33 5.37
CA ILE A 24 17.66 1.54 6.48
C ILE A 24 19.19 1.63 6.50
N GLY A 25 19.77 1.94 7.66
CA GLY A 25 21.22 1.87 7.84
C GLY A 25 21.74 0.42 7.79
N PRO A 26 22.99 0.18 7.33
CA PRO A 26 23.53 -1.18 7.20
C PRO A 26 23.52 -1.98 8.51
N ASP A 27 23.66 -1.32 9.66
CA ASP A 27 23.65 -1.96 10.98
C ASP A 27 22.23 -2.16 11.56
N GLU A 28 21.21 -1.52 11.00
CA GLU A 28 19.83 -1.53 11.52
C GLU A 28 18.97 -2.64 10.90
N LEU A 29 19.42 -3.22 9.79
CA LEU A 29 18.62 -4.16 9.00
C LEU A 29 18.17 -5.37 9.82
N SER A 30 19.09 -6.01 10.56
CA SER A 30 18.76 -7.20 11.34
C SER A 30 17.72 -6.89 12.42
N GLU A 31 17.86 -5.75 13.11
CA GLU A 31 16.92 -5.36 14.16
C GLU A 31 15.53 -5.05 13.61
N LEU A 32 15.45 -4.41 12.44
CA LEU A 32 14.18 -4.11 11.78
C LEU A 32 13.51 -5.36 11.23
N VAL A 33 14.27 -6.30 10.67
CA VAL A 33 13.74 -7.62 10.27
C VAL A 33 13.14 -8.34 11.48
N ASP A 34 13.86 -8.37 12.60
CA ASP A 34 13.37 -9.01 13.82
C ASP A 34 12.11 -8.32 14.37
N LYS A 35 12.08 -6.98 14.40
CA LYS A 35 10.88 -6.20 14.78
C LYS A 35 9.71 -6.49 13.86
N LEU A 36 9.93 -6.53 12.54
CA LEU A 36 8.90 -6.83 11.55
C LEU A 36 8.23 -8.18 11.83
N TYR A 37 8.99 -9.20 12.22
CA TYR A 37 8.45 -10.54 12.48
C TYR A 37 7.91 -10.76 13.89
N ARG A 38 8.27 -9.94 14.88
CA ARG A 38 7.73 -10.04 16.25
C ARG A 38 6.27 -9.60 16.38
N ASP A 39 5.70 -9.01 15.33
CA ASP A 39 4.31 -8.57 15.29
C ASP A 39 3.89 -7.72 16.50
N GLU A 40 4.84 -6.94 17.05
CA GLU A 40 4.51 -5.87 17.98
C GLU A 40 3.54 -4.96 17.22
N LEU A 41 2.29 -4.83 17.73
CA LEU A 41 1.18 -4.11 17.11
C LEU A 41 1.65 -2.71 16.73
N ASP A 42 2.13 -2.59 15.51
CA ASP A 42 2.67 -1.34 15.00
C ASP A 42 1.49 -0.41 14.73
N HIS A 43 1.62 0.85 15.11
CA HIS A 43 0.53 1.82 15.10
C HIS A 43 -0.06 1.98 13.69
N PHE A 44 0.73 1.74 12.63
CA PHE A 44 0.25 1.68 11.26
C PHE A 44 -0.80 0.59 11.05
N SER A 45 -0.56 -0.63 11.54
CA SER A 45 -1.46 -1.77 11.34
C SER A 45 -2.84 -1.53 11.94
N VAL A 46 -2.88 -0.95 13.15
CA VAL A 46 -4.12 -0.56 13.84
C VAL A 46 -4.88 0.48 13.04
N ALA A 47 -4.19 1.49 12.52
CA ALA A 47 -4.82 2.54 11.74
C ALA A 47 -5.41 2.01 10.43
N SER A 48 -4.69 1.14 9.73
CA SER A 48 -5.20 0.46 8.53
C SER A 48 -6.41 -0.41 8.82
N GLU A 49 -6.42 -1.15 9.93
CA GLU A 49 -7.56 -1.99 10.32
C GLU A 49 -8.82 -1.16 10.61
N ILE A 50 -8.67 -0.01 11.28
CA ILE A 50 -9.78 0.94 11.50
C ILE A 50 -10.35 1.43 10.15
N MET A 51 -9.48 1.79 9.21
CA MET A 51 -9.89 2.27 7.88
C MET A 51 -10.57 1.16 7.05
N ALA A 52 -10.12 -0.09 7.18
CA ALA A 52 -10.74 -1.24 6.55
C ALA A 52 -12.16 -1.48 7.11
N LEU A 53 -12.31 -1.51 8.44
CA LEU A 53 -13.60 -1.67 9.12
C LEU A 53 -14.59 -0.56 8.73
N ARG A 54 -14.10 0.68 8.64
CA ARG A 54 -14.89 1.82 8.16
C ARG A 54 -15.42 1.60 6.74
N THR A 55 -14.57 1.12 5.84
CA THR A 55 -14.94 0.83 4.44
C THR A 55 -15.99 -0.27 4.36
N GLU A 56 -15.84 -1.32 5.16
CA GLU A 56 -16.80 -2.42 5.26
C GLU A 56 -18.16 -1.94 5.83
N ALA A 57 -18.15 -0.98 6.76
CA ALA A 57 -19.37 -0.44 7.37
C ALA A 57 -20.12 0.58 6.49
N ALA A 58 -19.52 1.07 5.39
CA ALA A 58 -20.11 2.10 4.55
C ALA A 58 -21.52 1.76 3.97
N PRO A 59 -21.83 0.52 3.54
CA PRO A 59 -23.18 0.16 3.12
C PRO A 59 -24.21 0.22 4.24
N LEU A 60 -23.84 -0.22 5.45
CA LEU A 60 -24.71 -0.14 6.63
C LEU A 60 -25.00 1.31 6.99
N MET A 61 -24.00 2.18 6.92
CA MET A 61 -24.20 3.61 7.15
C MET A 61 -25.22 4.21 6.17
N ARG A 62 -25.16 3.85 4.87
CA ARG A 62 -26.16 4.29 3.88
C ARG A 62 -27.58 3.84 4.22
N GLN A 63 -27.73 2.62 4.75
CA GLN A 63 -29.02 2.11 5.20
C GLN A 63 -29.52 2.83 6.46
N ILE A 64 -28.64 3.18 7.40
CA ILE A 64 -29.00 3.95 8.59
C ILE A 64 -29.45 5.35 8.21
N SER A 65 -28.72 6.02 7.29
CA SER A 65 -29.06 7.36 6.80
C SER A 65 -30.44 7.44 6.15
N SER A 66 -30.93 6.37 5.51
CA SER A 66 -32.28 6.35 4.94
C SER A 66 -33.39 6.14 5.99
N GLN A 67 -33.04 5.65 7.19
CA GLN A 67 -33.99 5.41 8.28
C GLN A 67 -34.03 6.55 9.29
N SER A 68 -32.88 7.13 9.64
CA SER A 68 -32.78 8.22 10.61
C SER A 68 -31.56 9.10 10.35
N ALA A 69 -31.81 10.37 10.04
CA ALA A 69 -30.76 11.36 9.87
C ALA A 69 -29.98 11.61 11.17
N ASP A 70 -30.65 11.64 12.33
CA ASP A 70 -30.00 11.94 13.61
C ASP A 70 -29.04 10.83 14.05
N ILE A 71 -29.42 9.56 13.89
CA ILE A 71 -28.56 8.42 14.19
C ILE A 71 -27.36 8.41 13.24
N ALA A 72 -27.59 8.62 11.94
CA ALA A 72 -26.53 8.69 10.95
C ALA A 72 -25.52 9.81 11.23
N ASN A 73 -26.00 11.00 11.63
CA ASN A 73 -25.16 12.13 12.01
C ASN A 73 -24.30 11.80 13.23
N TYR A 74 -24.87 11.18 14.27
CA TYR A 74 -24.11 10.78 15.45
C TYR A 74 -23.05 9.73 15.14
N LEU A 75 -23.41 8.67 14.41
CA LEU A 75 -22.46 7.61 14.02
C LEU A 75 -21.37 8.14 13.09
N SER A 76 -21.70 9.05 12.17
CA SER A 76 -20.70 9.72 11.33
C SER A 76 -19.73 10.56 12.16
N SER A 77 -20.21 11.21 13.23
CA SER A 77 -19.33 11.91 14.17
C SER A 77 -18.40 10.95 14.92
N LEU A 78 -18.88 9.76 15.29
CA LEU A 78 -18.02 8.73 15.91
C LEU A 78 -16.98 8.21 14.92
N ASP A 79 -17.38 7.94 13.68
CA ASP A 79 -16.50 7.50 12.60
C ASP A 79 -15.36 8.51 12.35
N GLN A 80 -15.69 9.81 12.29
CA GLN A 80 -14.69 10.88 12.18
C GLN A 80 -13.72 10.91 13.38
N ARG A 81 -14.20 10.66 14.61
CA ARG A 81 -13.31 10.61 15.79
C ARG A 81 -12.38 9.41 15.73
N LEU A 82 -12.88 8.25 15.31
CA LEU A 82 -12.06 7.05 15.12
C LEU A 82 -11.02 7.26 14.02
N GLU A 83 -11.39 7.93 12.93
CA GLU A 83 -10.47 8.30 11.87
C GLU A 83 -9.34 9.21 12.36
N LEU A 84 -9.68 10.25 13.15
CA LEU A 84 -8.69 11.13 13.76
C LEU A 84 -7.76 10.38 14.72
N LEU A 85 -8.29 9.46 15.53
CA LEU A 85 -7.49 8.62 16.40
C LEU A 85 -6.57 7.69 15.61
N ALA A 86 -7.08 7.03 14.57
CA ALA A 86 -6.30 6.17 13.69
C ALA A 86 -5.14 6.95 13.04
N ARG A 87 -5.40 8.15 12.51
CA ARG A 87 -4.37 9.04 11.95
C ARG A 87 -3.34 9.46 13.00
N THR A 88 -3.79 9.82 14.20
CA THR A 88 -2.90 10.23 15.30
C THR A 88 -2.01 9.08 15.76
N VAL A 89 -2.56 7.87 15.79
CA VAL A 89 -1.84 6.64 16.11
C VAL A 89 -0.82 6.33 14.99
N ALA A 90 -1.24 6.31 13.72
CA ALA A 90 -0.35 6.09 12.57
C ALA A 90 0.81 7.09 12.48
N ALA A 91 0.55 8.38 12.77
CA ALA A 91 1.54 9.45 12.73
C ALA A 91 2.69 9.24 13.73
N ARG A 92 2.53 8.35 14.72
CA ARG A 92 3.64 7.99 15.63
C ARG A 92 4.67 7.06 15.01
N ASP A 93 4.31 6.31 13.96
CA ASP A 93 5.22 5.33 13.32
C ASP A 93 5.64 5.71 11.89
N SER A 94 4.85 6.48 11.11
CA SER A 94 5.25 6.84 9.73
C SER A 94 4.41 7.94 9.06
N ASP A 95 5.05 8.71 8.16
CA ASP A 95 4.53 9.82 7.34
C ASP A 95 3.47 9.44 6.27
N LEU A 96 2.91 8.22 6.31
CA LEU A 96 2.08 7.65 5.25
C LEU A 96 0.82 8.46 4.92
N THR A 97 0.19 9.04 5.95
CA THR A 97 -1.07 9.76 5.78
C THR A 97 -0.89 11.13 5.12
N GLU A 98 0.34 11.62 4.99
CA GLU A 98 0.63 12.92 4.37
C GLU A 98 0.87 12.84 2.86
N HIS A 99 1.01 11.63 2.30
CA HIS A 99 1.28 11.47 0.87
C HIS A 99 0.03 11.08 0.08
N PRO A 100 -0.26 11.78 -1.04
CA PRO A 100 -1.38 11.40 -1.90
C PRO A 100 -1.12 10.03 -2.55
N PRO A 101 -2.19 9.29 -2.92
CA PRO A 101 -2.04 8.02 -3.62
C PRO A 101 -1.30 8.18 -4.95
N ARG A 102 -0.31 7.33 -5.18
CA ARG A 102 0.57 7.33 -6.36
C ARG A 102 0.27 6.13 -7.24
N ASP A 103 0.43 6.33 -8.54
CA ASP A 103 0.37 5.24 -9.52
C ASP A 103 1.59 4.34 -9.35
N CYS A 104 1.36 3.04 -9.48
CA CYS A 104 2.39 2.03 -9.30
C CYS A 104 2.14 0.82 -10.18
N ASN A 105 3.23 0.10 -10.48
CA ASN A 105 3.15 -1.25 -11.02
C ASN A 105 3.49 -2.23 -9.88
N LEU A 106 2.51 -3.04 -9.49
CA LEU A 106 2.56 -3.85 -8.28
C LEU A 106 2.53 -5.34 -8.59
N SER A 107 3.32 -6.12 -7.85
CA SER A 107 3.31 -7.58 -7.83
C SER A 107 3.52 -8.11 -6.42
N ALA A 108 3.37 -9.42 -6.22
CA ALA A 108 3.61 -10.05 -4.93
C ALA A 108 5.08 -9.97 -4.46
N SER A 109 6.03 -9.78 -5.39
CA SER A 109 7.46 -9.72 -5.08
C SER A 109 8.03 -8.31 -5.05
N GLY A 110 7.31 -7.30 -5.52
CA GLY A 110 7.87 -5.96 -5.64
C GLY A 110 6.92 -4.94 -6.23
N ILE A 111 7.39 -3.70 -6.26
CA ILE A 111 6.63 -2.53 -6.70
C ILE A 111 7.53 -1.59 -7.50
N ALA A 112 6.99 -0.94 -8.52
CA ALA A 112 7.60 0.18 -9.20
C ALA A 112 6.77 1.45 -9.01
N ILE A 113 7.42 2.55 -8.64
CA ILE A 113 6.78 3.86 -8.37
C ILE A 113 7.62 5.01 -8.93
N GLY A 114 6.95 6.13 -9.22
CA GLY A 114 7.62 7.39 -9.51
C GLY A 114 8.13 8.08 -8.25
N VAL A 115 9.36 8.60 -8.29
CA VAL A 115 10.00 9.37 -7.21
C VAL A 115 10.78 10.58 -7.76
N ASP A 116 10.91 11.62 -6.94
CA ASP A 116 11.58 12.87 -7.35
C ASP A 116 13.09 12.87 -7.07
N GLN A 117 13.54 11.99 -6.17
CA GLN A 117 14.94 11.85 -5.80
C GLN A 117 15.44 10.45 -6.13
N PRO A 118 16.66 10.30 -6.67
CA PRO A 118 17.20 9.00 -7.00
C PRO A 118 17.61 8.24 -5.74
N LEU A 119 17.46 6.91 -5.78
CA LEU A 119 17.99 5.98 -4.80
C LEU A 119 19.01 5.04 -5.46
N GLN A 120 19.97 4.55 -4.68
CA GLN A 120 21.02 3.68 -5.20
C GLN A 120 20.56 2.21 -5.19
N ALA A 121 20.91 1.46 -6.24
CA ALA A 121 20.67 0.03 -6.28
C ALA A 121 21.38 -0.68 -5.11
N GLY A 122 20.70 -1.64 -4.48
CA GLY A 122 21.14 -2.33 -3.27
C GLY A 122 20.81 -1.60 -1.96
N GLU A 123 20.29 -0.36 -1.99
CA GLU A 123 19.76 0.28 -0.77
C GLU A 123 18.59 -0.52 -0.21
N MET A 124 18.56 -0.67 1.12
CA MET A 124 17.46 -1.30 1.83
C MET A 124 16.51 -0.23 2.36
N LEU A 125 15.21 -0.43 2.14
CA LEU A 125 14.16 0.48 2.53
C LEU A 125 13.16 -0.24 3.43
N GLU A 126 12.71 0.42 4.48
CA GLU A 126 11.47 0.06 5.16
C GLU A 126 10.33 0.70 4.38
N VAL A 127 9.42 -0.12 3.85
CA VAL A 127 8.31 0.32 3.00
C VAL A 127 7.00 0.01 3.70
N SER A 128 6.11 1.00 3.71
CA SER A 128 4.74 0.82 4.15
C SER A 128 3.79 1.18 3.01
N LEU A 129 2.77 0.35 2.81
CA LEU A 129 1.79 0.45 1.73
C LEU A 129 0.38 0.49 2.32
N LEU A 130 -0.45 1.42 1.86
CA LEU A 130 -1.89 1.39 2.08
C LEU A 130 -2.60 1.05 0.77
N LEU A 131 -3.14 -0.16 0.71
CA LEU A 131 -3.79 -0.72 -0.48
C LEU A 131 -5.20 -0.15 -0.61
N LEU A 132 -5.55 0.40 -1.77
CA LEU A 132 -6.86 1.02 -2.02
C LEU A 132 -7.68 0.18 -3.01
N PRO A 133 -8.99 -0.06 -2.78
CA PRO A 133 -9.85 0.68 -1.85
C PRO A 133 -10.07 -0.02 -0.49
N SER A 134 -9.41 -1.15 -0.20
CA SER A 134 -9.62 -1.90 1.05
C SER A 134 -9.03 -1.23 2.29
N TYR A 135 -8.12 -0.28 2.10
CA TYR A 135 -7.29 0.35 3.14
C TYR A 135 -6.46 -0.66 3.94
N ALA A 136 -6.16 -1.83 3.37
CA ALA A 136 -5.29 -2.80 3.98
C ALA A 136 -3.85 -2.26 4.06
N GLY A 137 -3.24 -2.37 5.24
CA GLY A 137 -1.85 -1.96 5.48
C GLY A 137 -0.89 -3.13 5.26
N VAL A 138 0.19 -2.89 4.51
CA VAL A 138 1.27 -3.86 4.29
C VAL A 138 2.60 -3.19 4.63
N ARG A 139 3.40 -3.85 5.48
CA ARG A 139 4.78 -3.41 5.75
C ARG A 139 5.77 -4.46 5.25
N ALA A 140 6.84 -3.98 4.66
CA ALA A 140 7.90 -4.82 4.13
C ALA A 140 9.24 -4.10 4.23
N ILE A 141 10.30 -4.88 4.25
CA ILE A 141 11.63 -4.40 3.89
C ILE A 141 11.81 -4.70 2.40
N ALA A 142 12.29 -3.72 1.65
CA ALA A 142 12.49 -3.82 0.22
C ALA A 142 13.91 -3.39 -0.17
N GLU A 143 14.46 -4.05 -1.17
CA GLU A 143 15.73 -3.68 -1.79
C GLU A 143 15.47 -2.85 -3.04
N VAL A 144 16.22 -1.76 -3.23
CA VAL A 144 16.24 -1.01 -4.48
C VAL A 144 16.91 -1.86 -5.55
N VAL A 145 16.11 -2.34 -6.50
CA VAL A 145 16.62 -3.09 -7.66
C VAL A 145 17.27 -2.14 -8.65
N ASP A 146 16.59 -1.01 -8.92
CA ASP A 146 16.97 -0.06 -9.95
C ASP A 146 16.22 1.27 -9.75
N CYS A 147 16.84 2.37 -10.19
CA CYS A 147 16.25 3.70 -10.15
C CYS A 147 16.70 4.50 -11.38
N THR A 148 15.87 4.53 -12.41
CA THR A 148 16.22 5.15 -13.70
C THR A 148 15.51 6.48 -13.89
N PRO A 149 16.13 7.49 -14.52
CA PRO A 149 15.44 8.72 -14.89
C PRO A 149 14.20 8.41 -15.73
N SER A 150 13.08 9.05 -15.39
CA SER A 150 11.86 8.95 -16.17
C SER A 150 12.02 9.72 -17.48
N THR A 151 11.69 9.09 -18.60
CA THR A 151 11.55 9.83 -19.85
C THR A 151 10.31 10.71 -19.76
N ALA A 152 10.46 11.99 -20.13
CA ALA A 152 9.50 13.08 -19.91
C ALA A 152 8.08 12.91 -20.52
N GLN A 153 7.76 11.73 -21.05
CA GLN A 153 6.48 11.38 -21.66
C GLN A 153 5.69 10.31 -20.89
N GLN A 154 6.23 9.74 -19.81
CA GLN A 154 5.61 8.59 -19.12
C GLN A 154 5.14 8.87 -17.69
N THR A 155 5.76 9.81 -16.96
CA THR A 155 5.40 10.11 -15.56
C THR A 155 5.68 11.57 -15.20
N GLU A 156 4.94 12.13 -14.24
CA GLU A 156 5.26 13.45 -13.64
C GLU A 156 6.51 13.42 -12.76
N ALA A 157 6.88 12.25 -12.23
CA ALA A 157 8.06 12.06 -11.39
C ALA A 157 9.37 12.00 -12.21
N ALA A 158 10.47 12.46 -11.60
CA ALA A 158 11.79 12.54 -12.25
C ALA A 158 12.49 11.18 -12.44
N TYR A 159 12.19 10.19 -11.59
CA TYR A 159 12.78 8.86 -11.62
C TYR A 159 11.71 7.78 -11.44
N GLN A 160 11.98 6.62 -12.03
CA GLN A 160 11.24 5.39 -11.81
C GLN A 160 12.03 4.46 -10.89
N LEU A 161 11.54 4.28 -9.67
CA LEU A 161 12.11 3.41 -8.65
C LEU A 161 11.51 2.02 -8.74
N ARG A 162 12.34 0.99 -8.74
CA ARG A 162 11.93 -0.43 -8.70
C ARG A 162 12.42 -1.06 -7.42
N LEU A 163 11.49 -1.62 -6.65
CA LEU A 163 11.75 -2.26 -5.36
C LEU A 163 11.40 -3.75 -5.42
N ASN A 164 12.21 -4.57 -4.76
CA ASN A 164 11.92 -5.98 -4.51
C ASN A 164 11.70 -6.19 -3.01
N PHE A 165 10.55 -6.76 -2.63
CA PHE A 165 10.26 -7.06 -1.22
C PHE A 165 11.16 -8.21 -0.75
N SER A 166 12.09 -7.91 0.15
CA SER A 166 13.04 -8.88 0.71
C SER A 166 12.47 -9.56 1.96
N HIS A 167 11.81 -8.81 2.83
CA HIS A 167 11.18 -9.33 4.04
C HIS A 167 9.77 -8.78 4.18
N MET A 168 8.84 -9.66 4.50
CA MET A 168 7.42 -9.35 4.69
C MET A 168 6.81 -10.44 5.55
N ARG A 169 5.89 -10.06 6.44
CA ARG A 169 5.11 -11.03 7.21
C ARG A 169 4.19 -11.83 6.27
N GLU A 170 3.89 -13.07 6.62
CA GLU A 170 3.01 -13.93 5.82
C GLU A 170 1.60 -13.31 5.68
N LYS A 171 1.04 -12.78 6.79
CA LYS A 171 -0.25 -12.08 6.76
C LYS A 171 -0.28 -10.88 5.81
N ASP A 172 0.81 -10.11 5.75
CA ASP A 172 0.91 -8.94 4.88
C ASP A 172 1.05 -9.35 3.41
N ARG A 173 1.77 -10.46 3.17
CA ARG A 173 1.88 -11.08 1.83
C ARG A 173 0.52 -11.56 1.34
N ASP A 174 -0.26 -12.21 2.19
CA ASP A 174 -1.60 -12.69 1.85
C ASP A 174 -2.55 -11.52 1.55
N LEU A 175 -2.49 -10.44 2.34
CA LEU A 175 -3.23 -9.20 2.07
C LEU A 175 -2.87 -8.62 0.70
N LEU A 176 -1.58 -8.53 0.38
CA LEU A 176 -1.09 -8.03 -0.90
C LEU A 176 -1.56 -8.90 -2.07
N ILE A 177 -1.44 -10.23 -1.96
CA ILE A 177 -1.87 -11.17 -3.00
C ILE A 177 -3.37 -11.07 -3.23
N LYS A 178 -4.17 -11.09 -2.15
CA LYS A 178 -5.63 -10.96 -2.23
C LYS A 178 -6.03 -9.67 -2.92
N HIS A 179 -5.37 -8.56 -2.58
CA HIS A 179 -5.58 -7.27 -3.21
C HIS A 179 -5.29 -7.32 -4.72
N ILE A 180 -4.14 -7.85 -5.13
CA ILE A 180 -3.76 -7.96 -6.55
C ILE A 180 -4.81 -8.75 -7.35
N ILE A 181 -5.26 -9.90 -6.81
CA ILE A 181 -6.28 -10.74 -7.45
C ILE A 181 -7.60 -9.99 -7.61
N GLN A 182 -8.04 -9.28 -6.57
CA GLN A 182 -9.27 -8.48 -6.61
C GLN A 182 -9.21 -7.39 -7.68
N ARG A 183 -8.12 -6.61 -7.71
CA ARG A 183 -7.91 -5.53 -8.67
C ARG A 183 -7.84 -6.05 -10.11
N GLN A 184 -7.16 -7.18 -10.33
CA GLN A 184 -7.14 -7.84 -11.63
C GLN A 184 -8.56 -8.21 -12.10
N GLY A 185 -9.37 -8.79 -11.22
CA GLY A 185 -10.75 -9.15 -11.53
C GLY A 185 -11.60 -7.93 -11.93
N GLU A 186 -11.43 -6.81 -11.22
CA GLU A 186 -12.10 -5.54 -11.53
C GLU A 186 -11.67 -4.97 -12.89
N MET A 187 -10.37 -4.97 -13.20
CA MET A 187 -9.85 -4.50 -14.48
C MET A 187 -10.38 -5.33 -15.66
N LEU A 188 -10.43 -6.66 -15.50
CA LEU A 188 -10.99 -7.55 -16.52
C LEU A 188 -12.49 -7.34 -16.73
N ARG A 189 -13.24 -7.03 -15.67
CA ARG A 189 -14.67 -6.70 -15.77
C ARG A 189 -14.89 -5.38 -16.53
N LYS A 190 -14.18 -4.31 -16.15
CA LYS A 190 -14.27 -3.01 -16.82
C LYS A 190 -13.95 -3.09 -18.31
N ARG A 191 -12.86 -3.78 -18.68
CA ARG A 191 -12.47 -3.95 -20.09
C ARG A 191 -13.55 -4.63 -20.93
N ARG A 192 -14.32 -5.56 -20.36
CA ARG A 192 -15.45 -6.18 -21.06
C ARG A 192 -16.60 -5.19 -21.24
N GLU A 193 -16.93 -4.44 -20.19
CA GLU A 193 -18.00 -3.42 -20.24
C GLU A 193 -17.69 -2.33 -21.28
N ASP A 194 -16.43 -1.86 -21.34
CA ASP A 194 -15.98 -0.86 -22.32
C ASP A 194 -15.97 -1.37 -23.77
N GLN A 195 -15.90 -2.69 -23.98
CA GLN A 195 -15.91 -3.30 -25.31
C GLN A 195 -17.33 -3.52 -25.86
N TYR A 196 -18.36 -3.43 -24.99
CA TYR A 196 -19.77 -3.59 -25.34
C TYR A 196 -20.58 -2.28 -25.22
N SER A 197 -19.92 -1.16 -24.92
CA SER A 197 -20.53 0.18 -24.86
C SER A 197 -20.14 1.04 -26.05
#